data_AF-A0A957AH48-F1
#
_entry.id   AF-A0A957AH48-F1
#
_cell.length_a   1.000
_cell.length_b   1.000
_cell.length_c   1.000
_cell.angle_alpha   90.00
_cell.angle_beta   90.00
_cell.angle_gamma   90.00
#
_symmetry.space_group_name_H-M   'P 1'
#
loop_
_entity.id
_entity.type
_entity.pdbx_description
1 polymer ?
#
loop_
_entity_poly.entity_id
_entity_poly.type
_entity_poly.pdbx_seq_one_letter_code
_entity_poly.pdbx_strand_id
1 'polypeptide(L)'
;MSHLFGRTLRAAPNDVEIVSHQLMLRAGMIQPLGSGLISLLPLGWRVVNKVEQIVREEMNAIGGQELLMPVVHPADIWRESGRYEQVGPEMARFKDRADRDMVLALTHEEVVTDLARQQISSYRQLPMIVYHLQTKFRDEPRSRGGLIRVREFTMKDSYSFDLDEDGLDHAYRLHWRAYDRIFRRIGLRFIIVGADVGMMGGTASHEFMAFSENGEDTILYCDQCGYAANREVATFQRDEPVHEDALSLEEIETPNTPTIQALADLLGIPTSKTAKAVFFMGSSGRFVFAVIRGDLDVNETALRNATGERTLTPATADEIKA
;
A
#
# COMPACT_ATOMS: atom_id res chain seq x y z
N MET A 1 -21.54 21.00 -26.88
CA MET A 1 -21.49 20.81 -25.41
C MET A 1 -22.81 21.10 -24.69
N SER A 2 -23.88 21.55 -25.38
CA SER A 2 -25.18 21.90 -24.77
C SER A 2 -25.96 20.74 -24.12
N HIS A 3 -25.56 19.48 -24.36
CA HIS A 3 -26.22 18.28 -23.83
C HIS A 3 -25.33 17.49 -22.87
N LEU A 4 -24.18 18.03 -22.46
CA LEU A 4 -23.29 17.36 -21.51
C LEU A 4 -23.92 17.40 -20.11
N PHE A 5 -24.06 16.24 -19.46
CA PHE A 5 -24.50 16.15 -18.07
C PHE A 5 -23.36 16.54 -17.13
N GLY A 6 -23.48 17.70 -16.49
CA GLY A 6 -22.45 18.27 -15.61
C GLY A 6 -22.26 19.77 -15.87
N ARG A 7 -21.55 20.44 -14.97
CA ARG A 7 -21.21 21.86 -15.09
C ARG A 7 -19.76 22.10 -14.70
N THR A 8 -19.13 23.07 -15.34
CA THR A 8 -17.82 23.57 -14.91
C THR A 8 -17.99 24.53 -13.73
N LEU A 9 -16.99 24.58 -12.86
CA LEU A 9 -16.93 25.54 -11.74
C LEU A 9 -15.87 26.61 -12.02
N ARG A 10 -16.21 27.87 -11.72
CA ARG A 10 -15.28 29.00 -11.87
C ARG A 10 -14.07 28.84 -10.94
N ALA A 11 -14.33 28.50 -9.68
CA ALA A 11 -13.34 28.20 -8.65
C ALA A 11 -13.61 26.82 -8.05
N ALA A 12 -12.57 26.16 -7.55
CA ALA A 12 -12.71 24.93 -6.77
C ALA A 12 -13.20 25.27 -5.35
N PRO A 13 -13.82 24.30 -4.64
CA PRO A 13 -14.09 24.43 -3.21
C PRO A 13 -12.80 24.68 -2.41
N ASN A 14 -12.88 25.49 -1.35
CA ASN A 14 -11.70 25.92 -0.56
C ASN A 14 -11.11 24.81 0.31
N ASP A 15 -11.89 23.77 0.60
CA ASP A 15 -11.53 22.59 1.40
C ASP A 15 -10.75 21.54 0.60
N VAL A 16 -10.52 21.77 -0.69
CA VAL A 16 -9.80 20.86 -1.58
C VAL A 16 -8.36 21.33 -1.79
N GLU A 17 -7.40 20.62 -1.20
CA GLU A 17 -5.98 21.01 -1.25
C GLU A 17 -5.26 20.57 -2.54
N ILE A 18 -5.52 19.34 -3.01
CA ILE A 18 -4.74 18.74 -4.10
C ILE A 18 -5.21 19.26 -5.47
N VAL A 19 -4.25 19.72 -6.29
CA VAL A 19 -4.51 20.38 -7.58
C VAL A 19 -5.28 19.48 -8.55
N SER A 20 -4.96 18.18 -8.62
CA SER A 20 -5.71 17.25 -9.49
C SER A 20 -7.19 17.17 -9.10
N HIS A 21 -7.49 17.12 -7.80
CA HIS A 21 -8.86 17.12 -7.28
C HIS A 21 -9.58 18.44 -7.63
N GLN A 22 -8.93 19.59 -7.39
CA GLN A 22 -9.49 20.90 -7.75
C GLN A 22 -9.83 21.00 -9.24
N LEU A 23 -8.92 20.55 -10.11
CA LEU A 23 -9.11 20.62 -11.57
C LEU A 23 -10.22 19.68 -12.04
N MET A 24 -10.29 18.44 -11.52
CA MET A 24 -11.34 17.49 -11.90
C MET A 24 -12.74 17.96 -11.49
N LEU A 25 -12.87 18.60 -10.31
CA LEU A 25 -14.13 19.24 -9.90
C LEU A 25 -14.49 20.42 -10.81
N ARG A 26 -13.53 21.31 -11.08
CA ARG A 26 -13.76 22.49 -11.92
C ARG A 26 -14.12 22.14 -13.36
N ALA A 27 -13.52 21.08 -13.89
CA ALA A 27 -13.80 20.58 -15.23
C ALA A 27 -15.12 19.79 -15.32
N GLY A 28 -15.83 19.55 -14.20
CA GLY A 28 -17.03 18.73 -14.17
C GLY A 28 -16.75 17.28 -14.55
N MET A 29 -15.59 16.75 -14.15
CA MET A 29 -15.21 15.35 -14.39
C MET A 29 -15.66 14.42 -13.26
N ILE A 30 -15.79 14.95 -12.04
CA ILE A 30 -16.17 14.18 -10.86
C ILE A 30 -17.14 14.97 -9.98
N GLN A 31 -17.93 14.25 -9.20
CA GLN A 31 -18.85 14.80 -8.21
C GLN A 31 -18.81 13.95 -6.93
N PRO A 32 -18.37 14.48 -5.78
CA PRO A 32 -18.42 13.77 -4.51
C PRO A 32 -19.87 13.45 -4.12
N LEU A 33 -20.11 12.21 -3.69
CA LEU A 33 -21.36 11.72 -3.10
C LEU A 33 -21.27 11.64 -1.57
N GLY A 34 -20.08 11.33 -1.05
CA GLY A 34 -19.76 11.26 0.37
C GLY A 34 -18.25 11.14 0.58
N SER A 35 -17.81 10.97 1.83
CA SER A 35 -16.38 10.79 2.12
C SER A 35 -15.83 9.57 1.37
N GLY A 36 -14.87 9.80 0.47
CA GLY A 36 -14.27 8.76 -0.37
C GLY A 36 -15.21 8.08 -1.35
N LEU A 37 -16.39 8.65 -1.63
CA LEU A 37 -17.34 8.14 -2.62
C LEU A 37 -17.54 9.20 -3.68
N ILE A 38 -17.09 8.93 -4.90
CA ILE A 38 -17.00 9.93 -5.98
C ILE A 38 -17.66 9.39 -7.23
N SER A 39 -18.66 10.11 -7.74
CA SER A 39 -19.26 9.83 -9.03
C SER A 39 -18.37 10.36 -10.16
N LEU A 40 -18.05 9.50 -11.12
CA LEU A 40 -17.41 9.91 -12.37
C LEU A 40 -18.46 10.47 -13.33
N LEU A 41 -18.35 11.76 -13.66
CA LEU A 41 -19.22 12.42 -14.64
C LEU A 41 -18.77 12.04 -16.07
N PRO A 42 -19.57 12.32 -17.13
CA PRO A 42 -19.31 11.81 -18.47
C PRO A 42 -17.90 12.09 -19.02
N LEU A 43 -17.29 13.24 -18.70
CA LEU A 43 -15.91 13.53 -19.10
C LEU A 43 -14.88 12.69 -18.33
N GLY A 44 -15.05 12.55 -17.01
CA GLY A 44 -14.21 11.67 -16.19
C GLY A 44 -14.32 10.22 -16.62
N TRP A 45 -15.55 9.75 -16.84
CA TRP A 45 -15.81 8.39 -17.32
C TRP A 45 -15.19 8.10 -18.69
N ARG A 46 -15.19 9.07 -19.61
CA ARG A 46 -14.50 8.92 -20.90
C ARG A 46 -12.99 8.76 -20.75
N VAL A 47 -12.38 9.43 -19.78
CA VAL A 47 -10.94 9.28 -19.48
C VAL A 47 -10.66 7.92 -18.88
N VAL A 48 -11.46 7.49 -17.89
CA VAL A 48 -11.33 6.15 -17.31
C VAL A 48 -11.42 5.07 -18.37
N ASN A 49 -12.44 5.09 -19.23
CA ASN A 49 -12.56 4.11 -20.33
C ASN A 49 -11.33 4.07 -21.26
N LYS A 50 -10.67 5.20 -21.51
CA LYS A 50 -9.43 5.25 -22.31
C LYS A 50 -8.26 4.61 -21.57
N VAL A 51 -8.13 4.88 -20.27
CA VAL A 51 -7.10 4.27 -19.41
C VAL A 51 -7.32 2.76 -19.34
N GLU A 52 -8.55 2.32 -19.07
CA GLU A 52 -8.90 0.91 -19.04
C GLU A 52 -8.61 0.22 -20.37
N GLN A 53 -8.89 0.87 -21.51
CA GLN A 53 -8.59 0.31 -22.83
C GLN A 53 -7.08 0.07 -23.02
N ILE A 54 -6.22 1.01 -22.60
CA ILE A 54 -4.76 0.81 -22.63
C ILE A 54 -4.36 -0.38 -21.75
N VAL A 55 -4.92 -0.45 -20.54
CA VAL A 55 -4.67 -1.56 -19.61
C VAL A 55 -5.06 -2.90 -20.23
N ARG A 56 -6.26 -3.01 -20.82
CA ARG A 56 -6.72 -4.23 -21.49
C ARG A 56 -5.80 -4.65 -22.62
N GLU A 57 -5.40 -3.72 -23.47
CA GLU A 57 -4.48 -4.02 -24.59
C GLU A 57 -3.15 -4.59 -24.12
N GLU A 58 -2.55 -4.01 -23.08
CA GLU A 58 -1.26 -4.46 -22.56
C GLU A 58 -1.36 -5.77 -21.74
N MET A 59 -2.46 -5.99 -21.04
CA MET A 59 -2.72 -7.25 -20.32
C MET A 59 -3.01 -8.41 -21.30
N ASN A 60 -3.81 -8.15 -22.34
CA ASN A 60 -4.07 -9.13 -23.39
C ASN A 60 -2.79 -9.48 -24.17
N ALA A 61 -1.90 -8.51 -24.37
CA ALA A 61 -0.61 -8.74 -25.05
C ALA A 61 0.33 -9.69 -24.30
N ILE A 62 0.13 -9.89 -22.99
CA ILE A 62 0.87 -10.88 -22.20
C ILE A 62 0.10 -12.21 -22.02
N GLY A 63 -1.00 -12.40 -22.74
CA GLY A 63 -1.85 -13.60 -22.63
C GLY A 63 -2.85 -13.55 -21.46
N GLY A 64 -3.03 -12.37 -20.84
CA GLY A 64 -4.03 -12.16 -19.81
C GLY A 64 -5.45 -12.33 -20.36
N GLN A 65 -6.30 -13.02 -19.61
CA GLN A 65 -7.71 -13.23 -19.95
C GLN A 65 -8.59 -12.39 -19.02
N GLU A 66 -9.35 -11.46 -19.60
CA GLU A 66 -10.28 -10.63 -18.82
C GLU A 66 -11.50 -11.43 -18.39
N LEU A 67 -11.83 -11.36 -17.10
CA LEU A 67 -13.04 -11.90 -16.51
C LEU A 67 -13.69 -10.85 -15.60
N LEU A 68 -14.83 -11.15 -15.00
CA LEU A 68 -15.47 -10.26 -14.03
C LEU A 68 -15.89 -11.06 -12.80
N MET A 69 -15.41 -10.65 -11.64
CA MET A 69 -15.72 -11.30 -10.36
C MET A 69 -16.68 -10.43 -9.54
N PRO A 70 -17.52 -11.04 -8.67
CA PRO A 70 -18.44 -10.30 -7.80
C PRO A 70 -17.73 -9.31 -6.88
N VAL A 71 -18.39 -8.24 -6.47
CA VAL A 71 -17.89 -7.32 -5.42
C VAL A 71 -18.29 -7.82 -4.02
N VAL A 72 -19.36 -8.59 -3.93
CA VAL A 72 -19.87 -9.13 -2.67
C VAL A 72 -19.36 -10.56 -2.51
N HIS A 73 -18.57 -10.81 -1.47
CA HIS A 73 -17.99 -12.12 -1.19
C HIS A 73 -18.64 -12.72 0.06
N PRO A 74 -18.94 -14.03 0.10
CA PRO A 74 -19.24 -14.71 1.36
C PRO A 74 -18.02 -14.63 2.29
N ALA A 75 -18.22 -14.48 3.61
CA ALA A 75 -17.11 -14.42 4.56
C ALA A 75 -16.28 -15.72 4.59
N ASP A 76 -16.90 -16.86 4.30
CA ASP A 76 -16.25 -18.18 4.44
C ASP A 76 -14.98 -18.33 3.59
N ILE A 77 -14.96 -17.80 2.35
CA ILE A 77 -13.76 -17.87 1.50
C ILE A 77 -12.59 -17.05 2.08
N TRP A 78 -12.87 -15.98 2.84
CA TRP A 78 -11.87 -15.18 3.53
C TRP A 78 -11.41 -15.82 4.84
N ARG A 79 -12.26 -16.63 5.46
CA ARG A 79 -11.89 -17.45 6.63
C ARG A 79 -10.98 -18.59 6.22
N GLU A 80 -11.18 -19.18 5.04
CA GLU A 80 -10.28 -20.22 4.49
C GLU A 80 -8.85 -19.69 4.34
N SER A 81 -8.65 -18.44 3.92
CA SER A 81 -7.33 -17.80 3.87
C SER A 81 -6.85 -17.25 5.23
N GLY A 82 -7.74 -17.21 6.22
CA GLY A 82 -7.53 -16.55 7.51
C GLY A 82 -7.49 -15.03 7.45
N ARG A 83 -7.71 -14.41 6.28
CA ARG A 83 -7.69 -12.94 6.11
C ARG A 83 -8.95 -12.26 6.63
N TYR A 84 -10.05 -13.01 6.83
CA TYR A 84 -11.29 -12.44 7.40
C TYR A 84 -11.06 -11.80 8.78
N GLU A 85 -10.26 -12.43 9.64
CA GLU A 85 -9.94 -11.92 10.97
C GLU A 85 -8.69 -11.02 11.00
N GLN A 86 -7.77 -11.21 10.04
CA GLN A 86 -6.50 -10.47 10.00
C GLN A 86 -6.64 -9.05 9.46
N VAL A 87 -7.45 -8.88 8.42
CA VAL A 87 -7.70 -7.56 7.83
C VAL A 87 -8.51 -6.75 8.83
N GLY A 88 -8.11 -5.51 9.08
CA GLY A 88 -8.68 -4.69 10.14
C GLY A 88 -10.03 -4.06 9.77
N PRO A 89 -10.30 -2.83 10.27
CA PRO A 89 -11.54 -2.12 9.99
C PRO A 89 -11.70 -1.72 8.51
N GLU A 90 -10.63 -1.76 7.71
CA GLU A 90 -10.67 -1.47 6.28
C GLU A 90 -11.52 -2.47 5.47
N MET A 91 -11.73 -3.69 5.99
CA MET A 91 -12.65 -4.66 5.40
C MET A 91 -14.09 -4.36 5.85
N ALA A 92 -14.90 -3.88 4.91
CA ALA A 92 -16.33 -3.71 5.14
C ALA A 92 -17.03 -5.05 5.24
N ARG A 93 -17.50 -5.37 6.44
CA ARG A 93 -18.27 -6.58 6.77
C ARG A 93 -19.73 -6.21 6.97
N PHE A 94 -20.64 -7.02 6.45
CA PHE A 94 -22.07 -6.83 6.61
C PHE A 94 -22.79 -8.17 6.61
N LYS A 95 -24.08 -8.15 6.97
CA LYS A 95 -24.94 -9.32 6.88
C LYS A 95 -25.98 -9.18 5.79
N ASP A 96 -26.23 -10.26 5.05
CA ASP A 96 -27.34 -10.31 4.10
C ASP A 96 -28.69 -10.48 4.83
N ARG A 97 -29.79 -10.49 4.07
CA ARG A 97 -31.14 -10.66 4.62
C ARG A 97 -31.37 -12.01 5.32
N ALA A 98 -30.49 -12.98 5.09
CA ALA A 98 -30.54 -14.32 5.68
C ALA A 98 -29.51 -14.46 6.82
N ASP A 99 -28.99 -13.33 7.34
CA ASP A 99 -28.03 -13.26 8.45
C ASP A 99 -26.66 -13.90 8.12
N ARG A 100 -26.33 -14.07 6.84
CA ARG A 100 -25.02 -14.57 6.40
C ARG A 100 -23.98 -13.47 6.39
N ASP A 101 -22.80 -13.76 6.91
CA ASP A 101 -21.67 -12.85 6.90
C ASP A 101 -21.12 -12.68 5.48
N MET A 102 -21.03 -11.43 5.06
CA MET A 102 -20.57 -11.00 3.74
C MET A 102 -19.50 -9.93 3.90
N VAL A 103 -18.69 -9.79 2.86
CA VAL A 103 -17.71 -8.69 2.77
C VAL A 103 -17.81 -8.01 1.41
N LEU A 104 -17.52 -6.71 1.39
CA LEU A 104 -17.23 -6.01 0.14
C LEU A 104 -15.77 -6.22 -0.23
N ALA A 105 -15.53 -6.48 -1.52
CA ALA A 105 -14.21 -6.84 -2.03
C ALA A 105 -13.21 -5.69 -1.87
N LEU A 106 -12.23 -5.85 -0.98
CA LEU A 106 -11.03 -5.00 -0.95
C LEU A 106 -9.96 -5.42 -1.98
N THR A 107 -10.03 -6.69 -2.40
CA THR A 107 -9.22 -7.40 -3.41
C THR A 107 -9.87 -8.78 -3.67
N HIS A 108 -9.28 -9.63 -4.52
CA HIS A 108 -9.90 -10.88 -5.02
C HIS A 108 -8.99 -12.13 -4.97
N GLU A 109 -7.92 -12.18 -4.17
CA GLU A 109 -7.03 -13.38 -4.12
C GLU A 109 -7.81 -14.65 -3.75
N GLU A 110 -8.72 -14.58 -2.76
CA GLU A 110 -9.53 -15.73 -2.34
C GLU A 110 -10.50 -16.18 -3.42
N VAL A 111 -11.17 -15.23 -4.09
CA VAL A 111 -12.18 -15.53 -5.11
C VAL A 111 -11.54 -16.14 -6.35
N VAL A 112 -10.41 -15.58 -6.80
CA VAL A 112 -9.73 -16.11 -7.99
C VAL A 112 -9.07 -17.44 -7.70
N THR A 113 -8.60 -17.68 -6.47
CA THR A 113 -8.09 -18.97 -6.03
C THR A 113 -9.21 -20.01 -5.93
N ASP A 114 -10.38 -19.65 -5.40
CA ASP A 114 -11.57 -20.51 -5.41
C ASP A 114 -12.02 -20.85 -6.84
N LEU A 115 -11.97 -19.88 -7.76
CA LEU A 115 -12.27 -20.13 -9.16
C LEU A 115 -11.23 -21.06 -9.79
N ALA A 116 -9.94 -20.81 -9.56
CA ALA A 116 -8.85 -21.61 -10.08
C ALA A 116 -8.91 -23.06 -9.61
N ARG A 117 -9.20 -23.33 -8.32
CA ARG A 117 -9.34 -24.71 -7.81
C ARG A 117 -10.47 -25.49 -8.49
N GLN A 118 -11.48 -24.80 -9.02
CA GLN A 118 -12.60 -25.42 -9.74
C GLN A 118 -12.31 -25.60 -11.25
N GLN A 119 -11.56 -24.67 -11.85
CA GLN A 119 -11.35 -24.63 -13.30
C GLN A 119 -10.03 -25.26 -13.75
N ILE A 120 -9.02 -25.34 -12.88
CA ILE A 120 -7.70 -25.89 -13.17
C ILE A 120 -7.58 -27.25 -12.50
N SER A 121 -7.62 -28.30 -13.33
CA SER A 121 -7.56 -29.70 -12.89
C SER A 121 -6.32 -30.45 -13.38
N SER A 122 -5.53 -29.83 -14.26
CA SER A 122 -4.32 -30.42 -14.84
C SER A 122 -3.22 -29.40 -15.04
N TYR A 123 -1.97 -29.80 -14.81
CA TYR A 123 -0.78 -28.99 -15.12
C TYR A 123 -0.73 -28.54 -16.59
N ARG A 124 -1.39 -29.27 -17.51
CA ARG A 124 -1.44 -28.93 -18.94
C ARG A 124 -2.21 -27.64 -19.23
N GLN A 125 -3.00 -27.17 -18.27
CA GLN A 125 -3.71 -25.89 -18.35
C GLN A 125 -2.82 -24.72 -17.96
N LEU A 126 -1.70 -24.96 -17.28
CA LEU A 126 -0.78 -23.92 -16.80
C LEU A 126 0.31 -23.60 -17.84
N PRO A 127 0.82 -22.36 -17.87
CA PRO A 127 0.46 -21.23 -17.01
C PRO A 127 -0.84 -20.53 -17.46
N MET A 128 -1.51 -19.85 -16.53
CA MET A 128 -2.68 -19.00 -16.81
C MET A 128 -2.48 -17.61 -16.22
N ILE A 129 -2.88 -16.58 -16.96
CA ILE A 129 -2.99 -15.20 -16.45
C ILE A 129 -4.44 -14.77 -16.63
N VAL A 130 -5.09 -14.38 -15.54
CA VAL A 130 -6.45 -13.84 -15.54
C VAL A 130 -6.45 -12.49 -14.87
N TYR A 131 -7.25 -11.56 -15.37
CA TYR A 131 -7.35 -10.23 -14.79
C TYR A 131 -8.77 -9.70 -14.87
N HIS A 132 -9.07 -8.67 -14.11
CA HIS A 132 -10.32 -7.93 -14.26
C HIS A 132 -10.13 -6.45 -13.97
N LEU A 133 -11.06 -5.62 -14.42
CA LEU A 133 -11.22 -4.24 -13.96
C LEU A 133 -12.51 -4.17 -13.17
N GLN A 134 -12.41 -3.97 -11.86
CA GLN A 134 -13.55 -4.05 -10.96
C GLN A 134 -13.41 -3.09 -9.78
N THR A 135 -14.52 -2.47 -9.41
CA THR A 135 -14.76 -1.75 -8.18
C THR A 135 -14.33 -2.56 -6.95
N LYS A 136 -13.58 -1.88 -6.10
CA LYS A 136 -13.15 -2.31 -4.79
C LYS A 136 -13.71 -1.37 -3.74
N PHE A 137 -13.86 -1.92 -2.54
CA PHE A 137 -14.22 -1.15 -1.36
C PHE A 137 -13.18 -1.36 -0.27
N ARG A 138 -12.61 -0.27 0.24
CA ARG A 138 -11.77 -0.23 1.44
C ARG A 138 -12.32 0.85 2.35
N ASP A 139 -12.64 0.55 3.60
CA ASP A 139 -13.18 1.56 4.52
C ASP A 139 -12.05 2.45 5.07
N GLU A 140 -11.50 3.25 4.16
CA GLU A 140 -10.38 4.14 4.40
C GLU A 140 -10.78 5.25 5.38
N PRO A 141 -10.18 5.31 6.59
CA PRO A 141 -10.54 6.30 7.60
C PRO A 141 -10.30 7.74 7.14
N ARG A 142 -9.35 7.96 6.21
CA ARG A 142 -9.01 9.28 5.68
C ARG A 142 -8.96 9.28 4.16
N SER A 143 -10.12 9.47 3.54
CA SER A 143 -10.18 9.72 2.09
C SER A 143 -9.61 11.11 1.76
N ARG A 144 -8.59 11.17 0.91
CA ARG A 144 -7.86 12.40 0.56
C ARG A 144 -7.51 12.42 -0.92
N GLY A 145 -7.40 13.63 -1.48
CA GLY A 145 -6.85 13.82 -2.83
C GLY A 145 -7.79 13.48 -3.98
N GLY A 146 -9.10 13.53 -3.76
CA GLY A 146 -10.06 13.22 -4.82
C GLY A 146 -10.01 11.73 -5.11
N LEU A 147 -9.58 11.33 -6.31
CA LEU A 147 -9.50 9.91 -6.72
C LEU A 147 -8.22 9.19 -6.26
N ILE A 148 -7.28 9.88 -5.59
CA ILE A 148 -6.02 9.27 -5.15
C ILE A 148 -6.23 8.29 -4.00
N ARG A 149 -7.02 8.68 -2.99
CA ARG A 149 -7.32 7.85 -1.82
C ARG A 149 -8.80 7.95 -1.48
N VAL A 150 -9.56 6.92 -1.85
CA VAL A 150 -11.02 6.83 -1.73
C VAL A 150 -11.44 5.49 -1.14
N ARG A 151 -12.70 5.39 -0.73
CA ARG A 151 -13.26 4.14 -0.22
C ARG A 151 -13.74 3.21 -1.32
N GLU A 152 -14.34 3.77 -2.36
CA GLU A 152 -14.78 3.03 -3.54
C GLU A 152 -13.97 3.45 -4.76
N PHE A 153 -13.29 2.50 -5.40
CA PHE A 153 -12.43 2.76 -6.57
C PHE A 153 -12.40 1.59 -7.53
N THR A 154 -12.15 1.87 -8.81
CA THR A 154 -11.87 0.82 -9.80
C THR A 154 -10.42 0.39 -9.69
N MET A 155 -10.21 -0.91 -9.57
CA MET A 155 -8.88 -1.52 -9.59
C MET A 155 -8.80 -2.52 -10.73
N LYS A 156 -7.68 -2.51 -11.44
CA LYS A 156 -7.30 -3.66 -12.24
C LYS A 156 -6.51 -4.60 -11.35
N ASP A 157 -6.94 -5.85 -11.23
CA ASP A 157 -6.19 -6.91 -10.54
C ASP A 157 -5.90 -8.03 -11.52
N SER A 158 -4.70 -8.60 -11.43
CA SER A 158 -4.24 -9.68 -12.29
C SER A 158 -3.60 -10.76 -11.43
N TYR A 159 -3.90 -12.00 -11.76
CA TYR A 159 -3.49 -13.20 -11.03
C TYR A 159 -2.92 -14.19 -12.02
N SER A 160 -1.68 -14.65 -11.78
CA SER A 160 -1.09 -15.76 -12.53
C SER A 160 -1.14 -17.04 -11.70
N PHE A 161 -1.32 -18.15 -12.42
CA PHE A 161 -1.24 -19.50 -11.87
C PHE A 161 -0.17 -20.23 -12.65
N ASP A 162 0.83 -20.72 -11.93
CA ASP A 162 2.06 -21.27 -12.49
C ASP A 162 2.36 -22.63 -11.84
N LEU A 163 3.07 -23.49 -12.56
CA LEU A 163 3.40 -24.84 -12.09
C LEU A 163 4.50 -24.83 -11.02
N ASP A 164 5.44 -23.90 -11.16
CA ASP A 164 6.66 -23.78 -10.36
C ASP A 164 7.11 -22.30 -10.26
N GLU A 165 8.17 -22.08 -9.49
CA GLU A 165 8.74 -20.75 -9.25
C GLU A 165 9.29 -20.10 -10.53
N ASP A 166 9.85 -20.89 -11.46
CA ASP A 166 10.36 -20.37 -12.74
C ASP A 166 9.21 -19.81 -13.61
N GLY A 167 8.05 -20.47 -13.59
CA GLY A 167 6.82 -19.99 -14.20
C GLY A 167 6.32 -18.69 -13.58
N LEU A 168 6.27 -18.63 -12.24
CA LEU A 168 5.92 -17.41 -11.50
C LEU A 168 6.85 -16.25 -11.86
N ASP A 169 8.15 -16.49 -11.88
CA ASP A 169 9.18 -15.52 -12.25
C ASP A 169 9.00 -15.01 -13.69
N HIS A 170 8.62 -15.91 -14.61
CA HIS A 170 8.30 -15.54 -15.97
C HIS A 170 7.06 -14.64 -16.04
N ALA A 171 5.96 -15.04 -15.39
CA ALA A 171 4.74 -14.26 -15.31
C ALA A 171 4.98 -12.88 -14.66
N TYR A 172 5.79 -12.83 -13.61
CA TYR A 172 6.18 -11.59 -12.93
C TYR A 172 6.88 -10.61 -13.89
N ARG A 173 7.87 -11.10 -14.67
CA ARG A 173 8.56 -10.29 -15.68
C ARG A 173 7.64 -9.82 -16.81
N LEU A 174 6.63 -10.62 -17.18
CA LEU A 174 5.61 -10.21 -18.16
C LEU A 174 4.77 -9.05 -17.61
N HIS A 175 4.26 -9.17 -16.38
CA HIS A 175 3.50 -8.11 -15.71
C HIS A 175 4.32 -6.83 -15.56
N TRP A 176 5.58 -6.96 -15.14
CA TRP A 176 6.50 -5.83 -15.02
C TRP A 176 6.57 -5.01 -16.31
N ARG A 177 6.83 -5.68 -17.43
CA ARG A 177 6.96 -5.04 -18.74
C ARG A 177 5.61 -4.49 -19.22
N ALA A 178 4.51 -5.17 -18.94
CA ALA A 178 3.18 -4.67 -19.26
C ALA A 178 2.88 -3.37 -18.51
N TYR A 179 3.17 -3.30 -17.21
CA TYR A 179 2.92 -2.11 -16.39
C TYR A 179 3.81 -0.93 -16.81
N ASP A 180 5.10 -1.18 -17.12
CA ASP A 180 5.97 -0.14 -17.70
C ASP A 180 5.36 0.44 -18.99
N ARG A 181 4.87 -0.42 -19.91
CA ARG A 181 4.19 0.04 -21.15
C ARG A 181 2.89 0.78 -20.86
N ILE A 182 2.05 0.28 -19.95
CA ILE A 182 0.78 0.93 -19.56
C ILE A 182 1.05 2.36 -19.10
N PHE A 183 1.95 2.56 -18.14
CA PHE A 183 2.19 3.89 -17.56
C PHE A 183 2.88 4.82 -18.54
N ARG A 184 3.78 4.33 -19.41
CA ARG A 184 4.35 5.12 -20.51
C ARG A 184 3.29 5.55 -21.52
N ARG A 185 2.35 4.67 -21.90
CA ARG A 185 1.26 4.97 -22.83
C ARG A 185 0.24 5.96 -22.25
N ILE A 186 0.01 5.92 -20.94
CA ILE A 186 -0.79 6.92 -20.22
C ILE A 186 -0.06 8.28 -20.16
N GLY A 187 1.27 8.28 -20.26
CA GLY A 187 2.11 9.48 -20.24
C GLY A 187 2.55 9.90 -18.83
N LEU A 188 2.61 8.96 -17.89
CA LEU A 188 3.07 9.22 -16.52
C LEU A 188 4.61 9.23 -16.46
N ARG A 189 5.13 10.08 -15.58
CA ARG A 189 6.51 9.99 -15.11
C ARG A 189 6.50 9.14 -13.84
N PHE A 190 7.17 7.99 -13.89
CA PHE A 190 7.17 7.03 -12.79
C PHE A 190 8.54 6.37 -12.62
N ILE A 191 8.72 5.73 -11.47
CA ILE A 191 9.85 4.86 -11.13
C ILE A 191 9.32 3.54 -10.59
N ILE A 192 10.08 2.46 -10.78
CA ILE A 192 9.75 1.15 -10.23
C ILE A 192 10.69 0.91 -9.06
N VAL A 193 10.14 0.58 -7.90
CA VAL A 193 10.89 0.50 -6.64
C VAL A 193 10.62 -0.82 -5.95
N GLY A 194 11.61 -1.38 -5.26
CA GLY A 194 11.37 -2.50 -4.36
C GLY A 194 10.42 -2.08 -3.23
N ALA A 195 9.51 -2.97 -2.85
CA ALA A 195 8.46 -2.70 -1.88
C ALA A 195 8.27 -3.86 -0.89
N ASP A 196 7.53 -3.61 0.19
CA ASP A 196 7.14 -4.64 1.14
C ASP A 196 6.08 -5.57 0.50
N VAL A 197 6.13 -6.86 0.83
CA VAL A 197 5.11 -7.82 0.38
C VAL A 197 3.80 -7.67 1.18
N GLY A 198 3.88 -7.03 2.34
CA GLY A 198 2.75 -6.65 3.17
C GLY A 198 1.83 -7.83 3.52
N MET A 199 0.55 -7.51 3.65
CA MET A 199 -0.50 -8.48 3.98
C MET A 199 -0.83 -9.46 2.85
N MET A 200 -0.34 -9.19 1.63
CA MET A 200 -0.54 -10.11 0.50
C MET A 200 0.41 -11.32 0.58
N GLY A 201 1.51 -11.20 1.34
CA GLY A 201 2.54 -12.22 1.42
C GLY A 201 3.35 -12.36 0.13
N GLY A 202 4.23 -13.36 0.08
CA GLY A 202 5.15 -13.60 -1.04
C GLY A 202 6.60 -13.27 -0.71
N THR A 203 7.46 -13.32 -1.73
CA THR A 203 8.92 -13.20 -1.59
C THR A 203 9.49 -11.93 -2.20
N ALA A 204 8.79 -11.33 -3.16
CA ALA A 204 9.21 -10.11 -3.85
C ALA A 204 8.00 -9.23 -4.19
N SER A 205 8.17 -7.93 -4.03
CA SER A 205 7.17 -6.91 -4.36
C SER A 205 7.85 -5.70 -4.97
N HIS A 206 7.19 -5.11 -5.97
CA HIS A 206 7.63 -3.87 -6.57
C HIS A 206 6.45 -2.95 -6.84
N GLU A 207 6.66 -1.68 -6.54
CA GLU A 207 5.67 -0.61 -6.71
C GLU A 207 6.04 0.26 -7.91
N PHE A 208 5.03 0.64 -8.67
CA PHE A 208 5.15 1.59 -9.77
C PHE A 208 4.68 2.96 -9.29
N MET A 209 5.62 3.85 -9.02
CA MET A 209 5.38 5.09 -8.31
C MET A 209 5.42 6.28 -9.26
N ALA A 210 4.27 6.95 -9.43
CA ALA A 210 4.20 8.18 -10.20
C ALA A 210 4.75 9.37 -9.38
N PHE A 211 5.62 10.17 -9.96
CA PHE A 211 6.20 11.32 -9.27
C PHE A 211 5.16 12.42 -9.05
N SER A 212 5.03 12.87 -7.81
CA SER A 212 4.14 13.96 -7.40
C SER A 212 4.65 14.61 -6.11
N GLU A 213 4.57 15.93 -6.01
CA GLU A 213 4.83 16.67 -4.76
C GLU A 213 3.78 16.36 -3.68
N ASN A 214 2.64 15.79 -4.07
CA ASN A 214 1.58 15.37 -3.16
C ASN A 214 1.53 13.84 -2.96
N GLY A 215 2.59 13.11 -3.31
CA GLY A 215 2.70 11.68 -3.03
C GLY A 215 2.74 11.39 -1.52
N GLU A 216 2.08 10.32 -1.08
CA GLU A 216 2.09 9.90 0.33
C GLU A 216 3.32 9.04 0.68
N ASP A 217 3.91 8.40 -0.34
CA ASP A 217 5.10 7.57 -0.21
C ASP A 217 6.40 8.35 -0.37
N THR A 218 7.43 7.90 0.35
CA THR A 218 8.80 8.39 0.22
C THR A 218 9.66 7.32 -0.43
N ILE A 219 10.28 7.67 -1.56
CA ILE A 219 11.15 6.78 -2.32
C ILE A 219 12.59 7.19 -2.09
N LEU A 220 13.44 6.21 -1.81
CA LEU A 220 14.89 6.40 -1.81
C LEU A 220 15.43 5.82 -3.10
N TYR A 221 16.18 6.62 -3.85
CA TYR A 221 16.88 6.17 -5.04
C TYR A 221 18.32 6.67 -5.07
N CYS A 222 19.22 5.88 -5.65
CA CYS A 222 20.62 6.21 -5.80
C CYS A 222 20.95 6.39 -7.28
N ASP A 223 21.30 7.62 -7.66
CA ASP A 223 21.69 7.97 -9.04
C ASP A 223 22.95 7.24 -9.53
N GLN A 224 23.81 6.80 -8.61
CA GLN A 224 25.09 6.18 -8.95
C GLN A 224 24.98 4.68 -9.24
N CYS A 225 24.11 3.96 -8.52
CA CYS A 225 23.99 2.49 -8.64
C CYS A 225 22.62 2.00 -9.12
N GLY A 226 21.64 2.89 -9.28
CA GLY A 226 20.29 2.55 -9.74
C GLY A 226 19.42 1.84 -8.70
N TYR A 227 19.86 1.77 -7.44
CA TYR A 227 19.03 1.28 -6.34
C TYR A 227 17.80 2.17 -6.17
N ALA A 228 16.61 1.57 -6.04
CA ALA A 228 15.37 2.30 -5.79
C ALA A 228 14.42 1.45 -4.94
N ALA A 229 13.96 2.00 -3.82
CA ALA A 229 13.11 1.30 -2.85
C ALA A 229 12.14 2.27 -2.17
N ASN A 230 10.96 1.77 -1.79
CA ASN A 230 10.11 2.46 -0.83
C ASN A 230 10.86 2.58 0.51
N ARG A 231 10.71 3.69 1.24
CA ARG A 231 11.30 3.91 2.57
C ARG A 231 11.09 2.72 3.52
N GLU A 232 9.97 2.04 3.41
CA GLU A 232 9.64 0.87 4.24
C GLU A 232 10.62 -0.29 4.09
N VAL A 233 11.19 -0.48 2.90
CA VAL A 233 12.15 -1.58 2.60
C VAL A 233 13.53 -1.09 2.19
N ALA A 234 13.73 0.23 2.17
CA ALA A 234 15.01 0.82 1.81
C ALA A 234 16.09 0.42 2.81
N THR A 235 17.22 -0.05 2.29
CA THR A 235 18.41 -0.40 3.06
C THR A 235 19.53 0.58 2.76
N PHE A 236 20.43 0.76 3.72
CA PHE A 236 21.58 1.62 3.57
C PHE A 236 22.80 0.99 4.25
N GLN A 237 23.98 1.33 3.74
CA GLN A 237 25.24 0.96 4.38
C GLN A 237 25.46 1.88 5.59
N ARG A 238 25.75 1.27 6.75
CA ARG A 238 26.12 2.01 7.95
C ARG A 238 27.63 2.23 7.96
N ASP A 239 28.05 3.43 8.32
CA ASP A 239 29.45 3.70 8.61
C ASP A 239 29.92 2.81 9.77
N GLU A 240 31.16 2.34 9.69
CA GLU A 240 31.78 1.66 10.82
C GLU A 240 31.87 2.64 12.00
N PRO A 241 31.39 2.24 13.20
CA PRO A 241 31.50 3.10 14.37
C PRO A 241 32.98 3.30 14.69
N VAL A 242 33.36 4.55 14.98
CA VAL A 242 34.69 4.87 15.48
C VAL A 242 34.91 4.11 16.78
N HIS A 243 36.04 3.42 16.88
CA HIS A 243 36.40 2.72 18.11
C HIS A 243 36.61 3.73 19.24
N GLU A 244 35.94 3.50 20.37
CA GLU A 244 36.08 4.28 21.59
C GLU A 244 36.30 3.32 22.76
N ASP A 245 37.15 3.72 23.70
CA ASP A 245 37.37 2.95 24.92
C ASP A 245 36.09 2.93 25.78
N ALA A 246 35.74 1.76 26.29
CA ALA A 246 34.59 1.62 27.17
C ALA A 246 34.84 2.37 28.49
N LEU A 247 34.00 3.37 28.78
CA LEU A 247 33.98 4.08 30.05
C LEU A 247 33.13 3.33 31.09
N SER A 248 33.29 3.68 32.37
CA SER A 248 32.40 3.20 33.43
C SER A 248 30.99 3.77 33.28
N LEU A 249 29.98 2.95 33.53
CA LEU A 249 28.57 3.39 33.55
C LEU A 249 28.32 4.34 34.72
N GLU A 250 27.72 5.49 34.46
CA GLU A 250 27.35 6.52 35.44
C GLU A 250 25.90 6.96 35.21
N GLU A 251 25.16 7.16 36.31
CA GLU A 251 23.83 7.76 36.28
C GLU A 251 23.96 9.27 36.46
N ILE A 252 23.31 10.03 35.59
CA ILE A 252 23.38 11.49 35.55
C ILE A 252 21.98 12.10 35.62
N GLU A 253 21.84 13.25 36.29
CA GLU A 253 20.57 13.95 36.33
C GLU A 253 20.29 14.65 34.99
N THR A 254 19.15 14.31 34.37
CA THR A 254 18.69 14.91 33.10
C THR A 254 17.35 15.65 33.26
N PRO A 255 17.29 16.72 34.08
CA PRO A 255 16.03 17.43 34.34
C PRO A 255 15.47 18.06 33.05
N ASN A 256 14.15 17.97 32.84
CA ASN A 256 13.44 18.58 31.70
C ASN A 256 14.01 18.22 30.31
N THR A 257 14.49 16.99 30.12
CA THR A 257 15.16 16.53 28.90
C THR A 257 14.33 15.45 28.16
N PRO A 258 13.19 15.79 27.53
CA PRO A 258 12.26 14.79 26.96
C PRO A 258 12.66 14.29 25.57
N THR A 259 13.66 14.89 24.92
CA THR A 259 14.04 14.54 23.54
C THR A 259 15.51 14.19 23.44
N ILE A 260 15.85 13.42 22.40
CA ILE A 260 17.24 13.10 22.07
C ILE A 260 18.06 14.35 21.82
N GLN A 261 17.50 15.36 21.16
CA GLN A 261 18.22 16.61 20.92
C GLN A 261 18.55 17.31 22.25
N ALA A 262 17.58 17.41 23.16
CA ALA A 262 17.81 18.02 24.47
C ALA A 262 18.88 17.25 25.27
N LEU A 263 18.89 15.92 25.18
CA LEU A 263 19.89 15.08 25.84
C LEU A 263 21.29 15.28 25.25
N ALA A 264 21.39 15.29 23.93
CA ALA A 264 22.64 15.56 23.21
C ALA A 264 23.22 16.93 23.58
N ASP A 265 22.38 17.97 23.64
CA ASP A 265 22.77 19.33 24.00
C ASP A 265 23.24 19.42 25.46
N LEU A 266 22.53 18.76 26.39
CA LEU A 266 22.89 18.73 27.82
C LEU A 266 24.27 18.08 28.05
N LEU A 267 24.57 17.01 27.32
CA LEU A 267 25.82 16.24 27.48
C LEU A 267 26.96 16.75 26.59
N GLY A 268 26.68 17.68 25.66
CA GLY A 268 27.67 18.17 24.71
C GLY A 268 28.17 17.09 23.74
N ILE A 269 27.30 16.14 23.36
CA ILE A 269 27.62 15.03 22.45
C ILE A 269 26.71 15.07 21.22
N PRO A 270 27.10 14.47 20.08
CA PRO A 270 26.19 14.34 18.94
C PRO A 270 25.06 13.34 19.24
N THR A 271 23.91 13.52 18.58
CA THR A 271 22.74 12.62 18.70
C THR A 271 23.07 11.17 18.33
N SER A 272 24.07 10.94 17.47
CA SER A 272 24.59 9.62 17.12
C SER A 272 25.23 8.86 18.30
N LYS A 273 25.58 9.54 19.39
CA LYS A 273 26.09 8.95 20.65
C LYS A 273 25.01 8.71 21.70
N THR A 274 23.74 8.89 21.35
CA THR A 274 22.61 8.57 22.23
C THR A 274 21.83 7.38 21.67
N ALA A 275 20.98 6.76 22.48
CA ALA A 275 20.08 5.69 22.09
C ALA A 275 18.64 6.02 22.45
N LYS A 276 17.71 5.81 21.51
CA LYS A 276 16.26 5.84 21.72
C LYS A 276 15.77 4.48 22.17
N ALA A 277 14.95 4.49 23.20
CA ALA A 277 14.10 3.40 23.64
C ALA A 277 12.69 3.60 23.07
N VAL A 278 12.20 2.69 22.24
CA VAL A 278 10.85 2.72 21.68
C VAL A 278 10.14 1.40 22.00
N PHE A 279 8.88 1.50 22.43
CA PHE A 279 8.11 0.37 22.93
C PHE A 279 6.88 0.12 22.08
N PHE A 280 6.66 -1.14 21.70
CA PHE A 280 5.52 -1.56 20.92
C PHE A 280 4.84 -2.78 21.55
N MET A 281 3.54 -2.90 21.29
CA MET A 281 2.78 -4.12 21.51
C MET A 281 2.54 -4.79 20.16
N GLY A 282 2.94 -6.06 20.09
CA GLY A 282 2.61 -6.94 18.97
C GLY A 282 1.17 -7.43 19.05
N SER A 283 0.59 -7.69 17.88
CA SER A 283 -0.72 -8.36 17.73
C SER A 283 -0.87 -9.65 18.54
N SER A 284 0.23 -10.35 18.84
CA SER A 284 0.25 -11.56 19.68
C SER A 284 0.13 -11.28 21.19
N GLY A 285 0.15 -10.01 21.60
CA GLY A 285 0.31 -9.58 22.99
C GLY A 285 1.77 -9.49 23.44
N ARG A 286 2.74 -9.71 22.55
CA ARG A 286 4.17 -9.60 22.87
C ARG A 286 4.59 -8.14 23.01
N PHE A 287 5.22 -7.80 24.12
CA PHE A 287 5.90 -6.51 24.30
C PHE A 287 7.24 -6.49 23.55
N VAL A 288 7.50 -5.45 22.78
CA VAL A 288 8.70 -5.27 21.97
C VAL A 288 9.44 -4.02 22.43
N PHE A 289 10.66 -4.21 22.92
CA PHE A 289 11.58 -3.13 23.27
C PHE A 289 12.62 -2.94 22.17
N ALA A 290 12.49 -1.86 21.40
CA ALA A 290 13.40 -1.52 20.32
C ALA A 290 14.38 -0.42 20.77
N VAL A 291 15.68 -0.68 20.58
CA VAL A 291 16.74 0.30 20.83
C VAL A 291 17.37 0.72 19.51
N ILE A 292 17.44 2.02 19.25
CA ILE A 292 18.02 2.57 18.02
C ILE A 292 18.87 3.82 18.31
N ARG A 293 19.86 4.10 17.48
CA ARG A 293 20.71 5.29 17.60
C ARG A 293 19.87 6.58 17.57
N GLY A 294 20.25 7.60 18.34
CA GLY A 294 19.46 8.80 18.59
C GLY A 294 19.14 9.66 17.35
N ASP A 295 19.94 9.55 16.31
CA ASP A 295 19.76 10.20 15.01
C ASP A 295 18.96 9.38 14.00
N LEU A 296 18.49 8.19 14.38
CA LEU A 296 17.72 7.27 13.53
C LEU A 296 16.34 6.98 14.11
N ASP A 297 15.36 6.70 13.25
CA ASP A 297 14.01 6.30 13.67
C ASP A 297 13.75 4.83 13.40
N VAL A 298 12.92 4.21 14.24
CA VAL A 298 12.49 2.82 14.05
C VAL A 298 11.62 2.76 12.80
N ASN A 299 12.00 1.90 11.87
CA ASN A 299 11.14 1.51 10.76
C ASN A 299 10.20 0.40 11.27
N GLU A 300 8.91 0.73 11.42
CA GLU A 300 7.90 -0.19 11.93
C GLU A 300 7.69 -1.40 11.03
N THR A 301 7.75 -1.23 9.70
CA THR A 301 7.68 -2.34 8.73
C THR A 301 8.84 -3.32 8.93
N ALA A 302 10.07 -2.81 9.06
CA ALA A 302 11.23 -3.64 9.32
C ALA A 302 11.16 -4.34 10.68
N LEU A 303 10.70 -3.64 11.73
CA LEU A 303 10.54 -4.21 13.07
C LEU A 303 9.46 -5.31 13.10
N ARG A 304 8.33 -5.08 12.44
CA ARG A 304 7.25 -6.06 12.28
C ARG A 304 7.77 -7.32 11.59
N ASN A 305 8.46 -7.17 10.47
CA ASN A 305 9.02 -8.28 9.71
C ASN A 305 10.09 -9.06 10.54
N ALA A 306 10.93 -8.36 11.32
CA ALA A 306 11.93 -8.99 12.18
C ALA A 306 11.34 -9.74 13.39
N THR A 307 10.22 -9.25 13.93
CA THR A 307 9.56 -9.83 15.11
C THR A 307 8.57 -10.93 14.76
N GLY A 308 8.12 -10.99 13.50
CA GLY A 308 7.07 -11.89 13.05
C GLY A 308 5.67 -11.49 13.53
N GLU A 309 5.51 -10.29 14.09
CA GLU A 309 4.22 -9.74 14.49
C GLU A 309 3.40 -9.31 13.27
N ARG A 310 2.07 -9.37 13.35
CA ARG A 310 1.20 -8.96 12.23
C ARG A 310 0.96 -7.45 12.21
N THR A 311 0.78 -6.88 13.39
CA THR A 311 0.69 -5.44 13.61
C THR A 311 1.51 -5.07 14.83
N LEU A 312 2.02 -3.85 14.83
CA LEU A 312 2.67 -3.22 15.97
C LEU A 312 1.89 -1.96 16.29
N THR A 313 1.59 -1.76 17.57
CA THR A 313 1.02 -0.51 18.07
C THR A 313 1.94 0.08 19.13
N PRO A 314 2.12 1.40 19.20
CA PRO A 314 2.89 2.01 20.29
C PRO A 314 2.36 1.57 21.65
N ALA A 315 3.25 1.12 22.54
CA ALA A 315 2.85 0.68 23.88
C ALA A 315 2.38 1.87 24.72
N THR A 316 1.32 1.64 25.50
CA THR A 316 0.80 2.62 26.45
C THR A 316 1.68 2.72 27.69
N ALA A 317 1.55 3.81 28.45
CA ALA A 317 2.33 4.01 29.67
C ALA A 317 2.07 2.93 30.73
N ASP A 318 0.88 2.32 30.73
CA ASP A 318 0.53 1.25 31.66
C ASP A 318 1.16 -0.08 31.23
N GLU A 319 1.17 -0.38 29.92
CA GLU A 319 1.85 -1.56 29.36
C GLU A 319 3.37 -1.49 29.54
N ILE A 320 3.98 -0.29 29.49
CA ILE A 320 5.43 -0.10 29.71
C ILE A 320 5.82 -0.35 31.18
N LYS A 321 4.89 -0.15 32.12
CA LYS A 321 5.14 -0.31 33.57
C LYS A 321 4.88 -1.72 34.09
N ALA A 322 4.07 -2.50 33.37
CA ALA A 322 3.66 -3.86 33.75
C ALA A 322 4.80 -4.87 33.62
#